data_AF-A0A8T7HKM4-F1
#
_entry.id   AF-A0A8T7HKM4-F1
#
_cell.length_a   1.000
_cell.length_b   1.000
_cell.length_c   1.000
_cell.angle_alpha   90.00
_cell.angle_beta   90.00
_cell.angle_gamma   90.00
#
_symmetry.space_group_name_H-M   'P 1'
#
loop_
_entity.id
_entity.type
_entity.pdbx_description
1 polymer ?
#
loop_
_entity_poly.entity_id
_entity_poly.type
_entity_poly.pdbx_seq_one_letter_code
_entity_poly.pdbx_strand_id
1 'polypeptide(L)'
;MVLESLVNPLKAEAHPSVLLFNGFLYATLGLFLGYWIFAEHASLIHVFLTTMAAIPLIYNIVKMEEHKDLEDMSEKSLLVEHSRAISVFMYYFLGATLAYSLWFVILPNKMITELFNVQIGTLLDLRGGNATGQVSQSFGVFSMILSNNLKVLIFCILFSFIYGIGAIFILTWNASVIGVAIGDFIRTEIYKVAGEMNFMVAANYFQVISIGLLKYSIHGIPEIVAYFIAGLAGGIISVAAIRHDFGTKSFEKIVMDSAVLVSLSLLILVLAAVLEVWVTPIFF
;
A
#
# COMPACT_ATOMS: atom_id res chain seq x y z
N MET A 1 1.09 18.39 -15.65
CA MET A 1 -0.32 17.90 -15.59
C MET A 1 -1.13 18.77 -14.64
N VAL A 2 -2.44 18.94 -14.85
CA VAL A 2 -3.30 19.74 -13.95
C VAL A 2 -3.21 19.26 -12.50
N LEU A 3 -3.07 17.95 -12.29
CA LEU A 3 -2.86 17.33 -10.97
C LEU A 3 -1.54 17.72 -10.29
N GLU A 4 -0.47 18.06 -11.02
CA GLU A 4 0.79 18.56 -10.43
C GLU A 4 0.61 19.93 -9.77
N SER A 5 -0.37 20.72 -10.22
CA SER A 5 -0.68 21.99 -9.58
C SER A 5 -1.39 21.84 -8.23
N LEU A 6 -1.95 20.66 -7.94
CA LEU A 6 -2.71 20.42 -6.70
C LEU A 6 -1.81 20.24 -5.48
N VAL A 7 -0.63 19.63 -5.64
CA VAL A 7 0.27 19.34 -4.51
C VAL A 7 1.73 19.54 -4.91
N ASN A 8 2.37 20.52 -4.26
CA ASN A 8 3.81 20.71 -4.33
C ASN A 8 4.52 19.60 -3.50
N PRO A 9 5.51 18.86 -4.05
CA PRO A 9 6.26 17.83 -3.35
C PRO A 9 6.88 18.28 -2.02
N LEU A 10 7.43 19.50 -1.95
CA LEU A 10 7.99 20.06 -0.71
C LEU A 10 6.91 20.27 0.36
N LYS A 11 5.72 20.70 -0.07
CA LYS A 11 4.56 20.86 0.82
C LYS A 11 4.03 19.50 1.27
N ALA A 12 4.12 18.48 0.42
CA ALA A 12 3.74 17.11 0.73
C ALA A 12 4.61 16.54 1.86
N GLU A 13 5.95 16.67 1.77
CA GLU A 13 6.86 16.22 2.84
C GLU A 13 6.63 16.96 4.17
N ALA A 14 6.34 18.27 4.11
CA ALA A 14 6.07 19.07 5.31
C ALA A 14 4.70 18.75 5.96
N HIS A 15 3.70 18.41 5.15
CA HIS A 15 2.32 18.14 5.59
C HIS A 15 1.76 16.86 4.94
N PRO A 16 2.29 15.68 5.31
CA PRO A 16 1.98 14.43 4.63
C PRO A 16 0.51 14.01 4.81
N SER A 17 -0.16 14.44 5.87
CA SER A 17 -1.59 14.16 6.12
C SER A 17 -2.53 14.70 5.03
N VAL A 18 -2.12 15.73 4.29
CA VAL A 18 -2.89 16.23 3.13
C VAL A 18 -3.01 15.17 2.03
N LEU A 19 -2.07 14.22 1.96
CA LEU A 19 -2.07 13.16 0.95
C LEU A 19 -3.09 12.07 1.24
N LEU A 20 -3.63 12.00 2.46
CA LEU A 20 -4.81 11.18 2.75
C LEU A 20 -5.98 11.61 1.87
N PHE A 21 -6.26 12.92 1.82
CA PHE A 21 -7.34 13.44 0.99
C PHE A 21 -7.06 13.24 -0.51
N ASN A 22 -5.83 13.44 -0.96
CA ASN A 22 -5.47 13.23 -2.36
C ASN A 22 -5.56 11.75 -2.77
N GLY A 23 -5.07 10.83 -1.94
CA GLY A 23 -5.21 9.40 -2.17
C GLY A 23 -6.68 8.99 -2.27
N PHE A 24 -7.52 9.50 -1.38
CA PHE A 24 -8.95 9.26 -1.41
C PHE A 24 -9.62 9.79 -2.69
N LEU A 25 -9.26 11.02 -3.09
CA LEU A 25 -9.78 11.66 -4.29
C LEU A 25 -9.35 10.91 -5.55
N TYR A 26 -8.07 10.56 -5.68
CA TYR A 26 -7.55 9.85 -6.85
C TYR A 26 -8.13 8.43 -6.97
N ALA A 27 -8.33 7.73 -5.85
CA ALA A 27 -9.01 6.44 -5.82
C ALA A 27 -10.47 6.56 -6.25
N THR A 28 -11.19 7.57 -5.73
CA THR A 28 -12.59 7.84 -6.09
C THR A 28 -12.75 8.17 -7.58
N LEU A 29 -11.89 9.06 -8.10
CA LEU A 29 -11.89 9.42 -9.52
C LEU A 29 -11.53 8.23 -10.40
N GLY A 30 -10.54 7.43 -10.02
CA GLY A 30 -10.16 6.21 -10.73
C GLY A 30 -11.29 5.20 -10.81
N LEU A 31 -12.00 4.96 -9.69
CA LEU A 31 -13.19 4.08 -9.65
C LEU A 31 -14.29 4.59 -10.57
N PHE A 32 -14.64 5.87 -10.45
CA PHE A 32 -15.70 6.47 -11.24
C PHE A 32 -15.40 6.41 -12.75
N LEU A 33 -14.19 6.81 -13.16
CA LEU A 33 -13.78 6.78 -14.55
C LEU A 33 -13.62 5.35 -15.09
N GLY A 34 -13.09 4.44 -14.27
CA GLY A 34 -12.97 3.02 -14.60
C GLY A 34 -14.33 2.39 -14.88
N TYR A 35 -15.32 2.64 -14.01
CA TYR A 35 -16.70 2.17 -14.21
C TYR A 35 -17.36 2.82 -15.43
N TRP A 36 -17.28 4.14 -15.55
CA TRP A 36 -18.02 4.89 -16.56
C TRP A 36 -17.53 4.61 -17.98
N ILE A 37 -16.21 4.51 -18.17
CA ILE A 37 -15.61 4.39 -19.50
C ILE A 37 -15.29 2.92 -19.83
N PHE A 38 -14.95 2.11 -18.84
CA PHE A 38 -14.36 0.77 -19.04
C PHE A 38 -15.05 -0.31 -18.18
N ALA A 39 -16.39 -0.29 -18.07
CA ALA A 39 -17.16 -1.15 -17.17
C ALA A 39 -16.73 -2.64 -17.15
N GLU A 40 -16.49 -3.25 -18.31
CA GLU A 40 -16.08 -4.67 -18.42
C GLU A 40 -14.67 -4.99 -17.87
N HIS A 41 -13.81 -3.98 -17.76
CA HIS A 41 -12.43 -4.10 -17.28
C HIS A 41 -12.16 -3.20 -16.08
N ALA A 42 -13.22 -2.69 -15.45
CA ALA A 42 -13.13 -1.61 -14.47
C ALA A 42 -12.21 -1.98 -13.30
N SER A 43 -12.18 -3.24 -12.88
CA SER A 43 -11.40 -3.73 -11.74
C SER A 43 -9.89 -3.54 -11.81
N LEU A 44 -9.29 -3.65 -13.00
CA LEU A 44 -7.87 -3.33 -13.19
C LEU A 44 -7.68 -1.87 -13.59
N ILE A 45 -8.58 -1.34 -14.42
CA ILE A 45 -8.46 -0.01 -15.00
C ILE A 45 -8.58 1.08 -13.93
N HIS A 46 -9.46 0.92 -12.94
CA HIS A 46 -9.56 1.92 -11.88
C HIS A 46 -8.27 2.03 -11.07
N VAL A 47 -7.59 0.91 -10.80
CA VAL A 47 -6.30 0.88 -10.09
C VAL A 47 -5.27 1.62 -10.93
N PHE A 48 -5.19 1.29 -12.22
CA PHE A 48 -4.29 1.95 -13.15
C PHE A 48 -4.51 3.47 -13.21
N LEU A 49 -5.75 3.94 -13.32
CA LEU A 49 -6.07 5.37 -13.35
C LEU A 49 -5.71 6.07 -12.04
N THR A 50 -5.97 5.44 -10.90
CA THR A 50 -5.57 5.95 -9.58
C THR A 50 -4.05 6.05 -9.44
N THR A 51 -3.32 5.04 -9.91
CA THR A 51 -1.86 5.06 -9.97
C THR A 51 -1.37 6.20 -10.88
N MET A 52 -1.92 6.31 -12.08
CA MET A 52 -1.54 7.34 -13.07
C MET A 52 -1.72 8.76 -12.52
N ALA A 53 -2.77 9.00 -11.74
CA ALA A 53 -2.99 10.28 -11.07
C ALA A 53 -1.90 10.60 -10.02
N ALA A 54 -1.33 9.60 -9.37
CA ALA A 54 -0.28 9.75 -8.36
C ALA A 54 1.14 9.87 -8.93
N ILE A 55 1.37 9.38 -10.16
CA ILE A 55 2.68 9.35 -10.82
C ILE A 55 3.45 10.67 -10.66
N PRO A 56 2.89 11.85 -11.00
CA PRO A 56 3.68 13.07 -11.01
C PRO A 56 4.19 13.48 -9.63
N LEU A 57 3.36 13.29 -8.59
CA LEU A 57 3.74 13.60 -7.21
C LEU A 57 4.84 12.66 -6.74
N ILE A 58 4.63 11.34 -6.89
CA ILE A 58 5.54 10.31 -6.38
C ILE A 58 6.89 10.39 -7.10
N TYR A 59 6.89 10.57 -8.42
CA TYR A 59 8.12 10.74 -9.20
C TYR A 59 8.93 11.94 -8.74
N ASN A 60 8.28 13.08 -8.49
CA ASN A 60 9.00 14.26 -8.03
C ASN A 60 9.57 14.09 -6.61
N ILE A 61 8.90 13.34 -5.73
CA ILE A 61 9.43 12.99 -4.40
C ILE A 61 10.66 12.09 -4.54
N VAL A 62 10.57 11.00 -5.32
CA VAL A 62 11.72 10.10 -5.53
C VAL A 62 12.91 10.84 -6.12
N LYS A 63 12.66 11.77 -7.06
CA LYS A 63 13.69 12.64 -7.62
C LYS A 63 14.30 13.60 -6.59
N MET A 64 13.54 14.07 -5.61
CA MET A 64 14.07 14.86 -4.49
C MET A 64 14.90 14.00 -3.54
N GLU A 65 14.47 12.78 -3.25
CA GLU A 65 15.21 11.85 -2.40
C GLU A 65 16.56 11.46 -3.02
N GLU A 66 16.60 11.17 -4.33
CA GLU A 66 17.88 10.90 -5.03
C GLU A 66 18.84 12.10 -4.98
N HIS A 67 18.32 13.33 -5.00
CA HIS A 67 19.16 14.52 -4.80
C HIS A 67 19.75 14.60 -3.39
N LYS A 68 19.00 14.18 -2.35
CA LYS A 68 19.47 14.17 -0.95
C LYS A 68 20.58 13.12 -0.73
N ASP A 69 20.55 12.00 -1.45
CA ASP A 69 21.61 10.96 -1.38
C ASP A 69 22.98 11.49 -1.86
N LEU A 70 22.98 12.48 -2.75
CA LEU A 70 24.21 13.11 -3.24
C LEU A 70 24.79 14.12 -2.24
N GLU A 71 24.01 14.58 -1.26
CA GLU A 71 24.49 15.48 -0.22
C GLU A 71 25.41 14.73 0.75
N ASP A 72 26.38 15.43 1.36
CA ASP A 72 27.31 14.88 2.36
C ASP A 72 26.62 14.75 3.73
N MET A 73 25.47 14.08 3.75
CA MET A 73 24.70 13.77 4.96
C MET A 73 25.20 12.48 5.60
N SER A 74 25.12 12.40 6.93
CA SER A 74 25.33 11.12 7.62
C SER A 74 24.18 10.15 7.35
N GLU A 75 24.46 8.84 7.29
CA GLU A 75 23.47 7.74 7.12
C GLU A 75 22.21 7.92 7.98
N LYS A 76 22.40 8.24 9.27
CA LYS A 76 21.28 8.42 10.20
C LYS A 76 20.38 9.59 9.79
N SER A 77 20.97 10.67 9.29
CA SER A 77 20.21 11.83 8.81
C SER A 77 19.49 11.53 7.50
N LEU A 78 20.13 10.76 6.62
CA LEU A 78 19.56 10.34 5.34
C LEU A 78 18.32 9.45 5.55
N LEU A 79 18.40 8.46 6.45
CA LEU A 79 17.25 7.63 6.84
C LEU A 79 16.07 8.44 7.40
N VAL A 80 16.35 9.54 8.12
CA VAL A 80 15.29 10.44 8.62
C VAL A 80 14.62 11.18 7.45
N GLU A 81 15.38 11.63 6.45
CA GLU A 81 14.79 12.24 5.25
C GLU A 81 13.94 11.25 4.47
N HIS A 82 14.44 10.05 4.21
CA HIS A 82 13.66 8.99 3.57
C HIS A 82 12.37 8.69 4.35
N SER A 83 12.41 8.70 5.69
CA SER A 83 11.21 8.47 6.50
C SER A 83 10.10 9.50 6.25
N ARG A 84 10.45 10.74 5.83
CA ARG A 84 9.47 11.77 5.44
C ARG A 84 8.80 11.41 4.12
N ALA A 85 9.56 10.98 3.12
CA ALA A 85 9.02 10.50 1.85
C ALA A 85 8.10 9.28 2.06
N ILE A 86 8.54 8.31 2.88
CA ILE A 86 7.72 7.14 3.25
C ILE A 86 6.41 7.57 3.94
N SER A 87 6.44 8.56 4.83
CA SER A 87 5.24 9.11 5.46
C SER A 87 4.24 9.63 4.42
N VAL A 88 4.71 10.39 3.42
CA VAL A 88 3.86 10.88 2.32
C VAL A 88 3.17 9.71 1.59
N PHE A 89 3.94 8.66 1.28
CA PHE A 89 3.42 7.49 0.60
C PHE A 89 2.40 6.72 1.45
N MET A 90 2.64 6.59 2.75
CA MET A 90 1.71 5.96 3.70
C MET A 90 0.38 6.69 3.79
N TYR A 91 0.38 8.03 3.88
CA TYR A 91 -0.87 8.80 3.90
C TYR A 91 -1.64 8.69 2.59
N TYR A 92 -0.94 8.72 1.44
CA TYR A 92 -1.56 8.45 0.13
C TYR A 92 -2.23 7.06 0.10
N PHE A 93 -1.49 6.02 0.52
CA PHE A 93 -1.98 4.63 0.57
C PHE A 93 -3.21 4.49 1.47
N LEU A 94 -3.17 5.11 2.66
CA LEU A 94 -4.29 5.11 3.59
C LEU A 94 -5.52 5.79 2.98
N GLY A 95 -5.33 6.95 2.34
CA GLY A 95 -6.38 7.65 1.62
C GLY A 95 -7.04 6.79 0.55
N ALA A 96 -6.24 6.13 -0.29
CA ALA A 96 -6.74 5.23 -1.33
C ALA A 96 -7.49 4.02 -0.74
N THR A 97 -6.93 3.40 0.30
CA THR A 97 -7.54 2.25 1.00
C THR A 97 -8.90 2.63 1.60
N LEU A 98 -9.00 3.80 2.24
CA LEU A 98 -10.25 4.32 2.80
C LEU A 98 -11.30 4.59 1.72
N ALA A 99 -10.90 5.14 0.57
CA ALA A 99 -11.81 5.31 -0.56
C ALA A 99 -12.33 3.97 -1.08
N TYR A 100 -11.43 3.00 -1.36
CA TYR A 100 -11.84 1.68 -1.84
C TYR A 100 -12.77 0.99 -0.83
N SER A 101 -12.45 1.05 0.47
CA SER A 101 -13.31 0.52 1.52
C SER A 101 -14.68 1.19 1.55
N LEU A 102 -14.74 2.53 1.51
CA LEU A 102 -16.00 3.27 1.51
C LEU A 102 -16.87 2.87 0.32
N TRP A 103 -16.32 2.93 -0.90
CA TRP A 103 -17.04 2.60 -2.12
C TRP A 103 -17.50 1.14 -2.13
N PHE A 104 -16.69 0.21 -1.64
CA PHE A 104 -17.11 -1.19 -1.51
C PHE A 104 -18.31 -1.36 -0.55
N VAL A 105 -18.36 -0.59 0.54
CA VAL A 105 -19.47 -0.65 1.50
C VAL A 105 -20.76 -0.10 0.91
N ILE A 106 -20.70 1.05 0.22
CA ILE A 106 -21.91 1.78 -0.20
C ILE A 106 -22.45 1.37 -1.57
N LEU A 107 -21.61 0.78 -2.44
CA LEU A 107 -22.03 0.44 -3.81
C LEU A 107 -22.96 -0.79 -3.85
N PRO A 108 -23.88 -0.85 -4.84
CA PRO A 108 -24.67 -2.03 -5.11
C PRO A 108 -23.82 -3.24 -5.51
N ASN A 109 -24.29 -4.46 -5.21
CA ASN A 109 -23.57 -5.71 -5.50
C ASN A 109 -23.13 -5.82 -6.96
N LYS A 110 -23.99 -5.43 -7.92
CA LYS A 110 -23.66 -5.46 -9.35
C LYS A 110 -22.41 -4.63 -9.65
N MET A 111 -22.36 -3.39 -9.17
CA MET A 111 -21.22 -2.50 -9.40
C MET A 111 -19.95 -3.02 -8.71
N ILE A 112 -20.09 -3.66 -7.55
CA ILE A 112 -18.96 -4.27 -6.85
C ILE A 112 -18.36 -5.43 -7.64
N THR A 113 -19.20 -6.28 -8.23
CA THR A 113 -18.70 -7.38 -9.06
C THR A 113 -17.97 -6.84 -10.30
N GLU A 114 -18.41 -5.73 -10.89
CA GLU A 114 -17.73 -5.12 -12.03
C GLU A 114 -16.44 -4.39 -11.61
N LEU A 115 -16.47 -3.66 -10.50
CA LEU A 115 -15.35 -2.83 -10.02
C LEU A 115 -14.30 -3.59 -9.22
N PHE A 116 -14.63 -4.70 -8.56
CA PHE A 116 -13.72 -5.32 -7.59
C PHE A 116 -13.59 -6.84 -7.76
N ASN A 117 -14.04 -7.44 -8.87
CA ASN A 117 -13.98 -8.90 -9.04
C ASN A 117 -12.57 -9.49 -8.82
N VAL A 118 -11.52 -8.87 -9.37
CA VAL A 118 -10.16 -9.41 -9.24
C VAL A 118 -9.64 -9.25 -7.80
N GLN A 119 -9.96 -8.13 -7.14
CA GLN A 119 -9.61 -7.89 -5.74
C GLN A 119 -10.34 -8.85 -4.81
N ILE A 120 -11.63 -9.11 -5.06
CA ILE A 120 -12.42 -10.11 -4.32
C ILE A 120 -11.82 -11.50 -4.52
N GLY A 121 -11.49 -11.89 -5.76
CA GLY A 121 -10.84 -13.17 -6.05
C GLY A 121 -9.53 -13.34 -5.29
N THR A 122 -8.68 -12.30 -5.32
CA THR A 122 -7.42 -12.27 -4.57
C THR A 122 -7.66 -12.44 -3.07
N LEU A 123 -8.65 -11.75 -2.50
CA LEU A 123 -9.01 -11.87 -1.09
C LEU A 123 -9.48 -13.29 -0.73
N LEU A 124 -10.26 -13.93 -1.61
CA LEU A 124 -10.72 -15.30 -1.40
C LEU A 124 -9.56 -16.30 -1.46
N ASP A 125 -8.60 -16.13 -2.36
CA ASP A 125 -7.40 -16.97 -2.45
C ASP A 125 -6.55 -16.86 -1.18
N LEU A 126 -6.37 -15.64 -0.66
CA LEU A 126 -5.65 -15.38 0.59
C LEU A 126 -6.37 -16.00 1.81
N ARG A 127 -7.70 -15.95 1.86
CA ARG A 127 -8.50 -16.55 2.95
C ARG A 127 -8.58 -18.07 2.85
N GLY A 128 -8.71 -18.62 1.64
CA GLY A 128 -8.84 -20.05 1.37
C GLY A 128 -7.58 -20.85 1.73
N GLY A 129 -6.40 -20.21 1.72
CA GLY A 129 -5.15 -20.78 2.22
C GLY A 129 -5.06 -20.92 3.75
N ASN A 130 -5.92 -20.25 4.52
CA ASN A 130 -5.86 -20.19 5.98
C ASN A 130 -6.75 -21.22 6.71
N ALA A 131 -7.32 -22.19 6.00
CA ALA A 131 -8.07 -23.29 6.60
C ALA A 131 -7.16 -24.46 6.98
N THR A 132 -6.36 -24.34 8.05
CA THR A 132 -5.87 -25.51 8.82
C THR A 132 -5.46 -25.10 10.23
N GLY A 133 -6.32 -25.39 11.20
CA GLY A 133 -5.97 -25.35 12.61
C GLY A 133 -5.06 -26.52 12.96
N GLN A 134 -3.82 -26.24 13.40
CA GLN A 134 -3.12 -26.92 14.49
C GLN A 134 -1.78 -26.21 14.76
N VAL A 135 -1.48 -26.01 16.05
CA VAL A 135 -0.30 -25.28 16.59
C VAL A 135 1.05 -25.86 16.13
N SER A 136 1.07 -27.07 15.54
CA SER A 136 2.24 -27.70 14.95
C SER A 136 2.63 -27.16 13.56
N GLN A 137 1.82 -26.26 12.96
CA GLN A 137 2.03 -25.71 11.61
C GLN A 137 2.50 -24.25 11.56
N SER A 138 2.75 -23.58 12.70
CA SER A 138 3.07 -22.14 12.75
C SER A 138 4.28 -21.75 11.89
N PHE A 139 5.30 -22.60 11.79
CA PHE A 139 6.45 -22.32 10.92
C PHE A 139 6.12 -22.44 9.43
N GLY A 140 5.23 -23.37 9.06
CA GLY A 140 4.74 -23.49 7.68
C GLY A 140 3.90 -22.30 7.25
N VAL A 141 3.01 -21.84 8.14
CA VAL A 141 2.20 -20.62 7.94
C VAL A 141 3.08 -19.38 7.84
N PHE A 142 4.07 -19.25 8.73
CA PHE A 142 5.07 -18.17 8.65
C PHE A 142 5.83 -18.16 7.32
N SER A 143 6.36 -19.32 6.89
CA SER A 143 7.08 -19.40 5.64
C SER A 143 6.19 -19.07 4.44
N MET A 144 4.92 -19.46 4.47
CA MET A 144 3.96 -19.14 3.41
C MET A 144 3.72 -17.64 3.33
N ILE A 145 3.36 -17.00 4.45
CA ILE A 145 3.12 -15.55 4.56
C ILE A 145 4.37 -14.77 4.12
N LEU A 146 5.53 -15.08 4.71
CA LEU A 146 6.79 -14.42 4.39
C LEU A 146 7.14 -14.56 2.91
N SER A 147 6.96 -15.74 2.31
CA SER A 147 7.27 -15.96 0.89
C SER A 147 6.36 -15.18 -0.06
N ASN A 148 5.08 -15.01 0.29
CA ASN A 148 4.14 -14.24 -0.51
C ASN A 148 4.47 -12.75 -0.43
N ASN A 149 4.73 -12.25 0.77
CA ASN A 149 5.11 -10.87 1.01
C ASN A 149 6.48 -10.52 0.42
N LEU A 150 7.43 -11.47 0.42
CA LEU A 150 8.72 -11.32 -0.24
C LEU A 150 8.57 -11.16 -1.76
N LYS A 151 7.63 -11.87 -2.40
CA LYS A 151 7.35 -11.66 -3.83
C LYS A 151 6.86 -10.25 -4.10
N VAL A 152 5.96 -9.72 -3.27
CA VAL A 152 5.46 -8.33 -3.39
C VAL A 152 6.60 -7.33 -3.22
N LEU A 153 7.46 -7.52 -2.20
CA LEU A 153 8.65 -6.69 -1.97
C LEU A 153 9.57 -6.67 -3.21
N ILE A 154 9.88 -7.85 -3.78
CA ILE A 154 10.71 -7.96 -4.97
C ILE A 154 10.04 -7.26 -6.17
N PHE A 155 8.74 -7.42 -6.35
CA PHE A 155 8.02 -6.70 -7.41
C PHE A 155 8.06 -5.19 -7.21
N CYS A 156 7.94 -4.68 -5.97
CA CYS A 156 8.10 -3.25 -5.69
C CYS A 156 9.48 -2.76 -6.11
N ILE A 157 10.56 -3.45 -5.75
CA ILE A 157 11.93 -3.08 -6.15
C ILE A 157 12.07 -3.07 -7.68
N LEU A 158 11.71 -4.19 -8.33
CA LEU A 158 11.89 -4.35 -9.77
C LEU A 158 11.05 -3.36 -10.58
N PHE A 159 9.78 -3.18 -10.24
CA PHE A 159 8.91 -2.25 -10.95
C PHE A 159 9.34 -0.80 -10.73
N SER A 160 9.79 -0.45 -9.53
CA SER A 160 10.33 0.89 -9.29
C SER A 160 11.63 1.12 -10.05
N PHE A 161 12.52 0.12 -10.08
CA PHE A 161 13.77 0.21 -10.85
C PHE A 161 13.53 0.34 -12.36
N ILE A 162 12.67 -0.50 -12.94
CA ILE A 162 12.43 -0.54 -14.40
C ILE A 162 11.60 0.64 -14.87
N TYR A 163 10.54 0.99 -14.13
CA TYR A 163 9.57 2.01 -14.55
C TYR A 163 9.70 3.33 -13.76
N GLY A 164 10.78 3.52 -12.99
CA GLY A 164 11.06 4.69 -12.16
C GLY A 164 10.25 4.74 -10.85
N ILE A 165 8.94 4.50 -10.94
CA ILE A 165 7.99 4.57 -9.82
C ILE A 165 6.97 3.44 -9.85
N GLY A 166 7.24 2.36 -10.58
CA GLY A 166 6.27 1.29 -10.81
C GLY A 166 5.77 0.60 -9.53
N ALA A 167 6.49 0.73 -8.41
CA ALA A 167 6.02 0.28 -7.10
C ALA A 167 4.66 0.90 -6.72
N ILE A 168 4.35 2.12 -7.14
CA ILE A 168 3.07 2.76 -6.83
C ILE A 168 1.89 1.99 -7.40
N PHE A 169 2.05 1.33 -8.55
CA PHE A 169 1.00 0.47 -9.11
C PHE A 169 0.71 -0.73 -8.22
N ILE A 170 1.76 -1.44 -7.79
CA ILE A 170 1.67 -2.59 -6.88
C ILE A 170 1.06 -2.20 -5.54
N LEU A 171 1.35 -0.97 -5.07
CA LEU A 171 0.86 -0.47 -3.80
C LEU A 171 -0.59 0.04 -3.89
N THR A 172 -0.98 0.71 -4.98
CA THR A 172 -2.39 1.02 -5.24
C THR A 172 -3.22 -0.26 -5.38
N TRP A 173 -2.65 -1.30 -6.01
CA TRP A 173 -3.26 -2.63 -6.06
C TRP A 173 -3.51 -3.19 -4.66
N ASN A 174 -2.47 -3.23 -3.81
CA ASN A 174 -2.60 -3.68 -2.43
C ASN A 174 -3.64 -2.87 -1.64
N ALA A 175 -3.65 -1.54 -1.79
CA ALA A 175 -4.65 -0.67 -1.17
C ALA A 175 -6.08 -1.05 -1.59
N SER A 176 -6.29 -1.44 -2.86
CA SER A 176 -7.60 -1.89 -3.34
C SER A 176 -8.03 -3.24 -2.75
N VAL A 177 -7.11 -4.20 -2.62
CA VAL A 177 -7.38 -5.51 -2.00
C VAL A 177 -7.70 -5.35 -0.51
N ILE A 178 -6.92 -4.54 0.22
CA ILE A 178 -7.17 -4.23 1.63
C ILE A 178 -8.49 -3.46 1.78
N GLY A 179 -8.77 -2.50 0.91
CA GLY A 179 -10.04 -1.77 0.90
C GLY A 179 -11.25 -2.70 0.74
N VAL A 180 -11.16 -3.66 -0.18
CA VAL A 180 -12.17 -4.72 -0.35
C VAL A 180 -12.27 -5.60 0.90
N ALA A 181 -11.15 -5.99 1.51
CA ALA A 181 -11.17 -6.81 2.74
C ALA A 181 -11.87 -6.11 3.91
N ILE A 182 -11.59 -4.83 4.11
CA ILE A 182 -12.25 -4.00 5.13
C ILE A 182 -13.74 -3.85 4.78
N GLY A 183 -14.06 -3.51 3.53
CA GLY A 183 -15.45 -3.31 3.10
C GLY A 183 -16.30 -4.58 3.18
N ASP A 184 -15.75 -5.73 2.80
CA ASP A 184 -16.38 -7.06 2.90
C ASP A 184 -16.66 -7.44 4.35
N PHE A 185 -15.69 -7.21 5.25
CA PHE A 185 -15.88 -7.41 6.68
C PHE A 185 -17.00 -6.53 7.23
N ILE A 186 -16.98 -5.22 6.93
CA ILE A 186 -18.04 -4.29 7.35
C ILE A 186 -19.42 -4.74 6.88
N ARG A 187 -19.55 -5.09 5.59
CA ARG A 187 -20.84 -5.54 5.03
C ARG A 187 -21.31 -6.83 5.69
N THR A 188 -20.43 -7.80 5.86
CA THR A 188 -20.75 -9.09 6.49
C THR A 188 -21.29 -8.91 7.90
N GLU A 189 -20.65 -8.04 8.68
CA GLU A 189 -21.08 -7.77 10.06
C GLU A 189 -22.36 -6.92 10.10
N ILE A 190 -22.56 -5.98 9.17
CA ILE A 190 -23.84 -5.28 9.01
C ILE A 190 -24.97 -6.28 8.72
N TYR A 191 -24.75 -7.26 7.85
CA TYR A 191 -25.76 -8.30 7.56
C TYR A 191 -26.10 -9.15 8.79
N LYS A 192 -25.10 -9.49 9.62
CA LYS A 192 -25.32 -10.23 10.88
C LYS A 192 -26.14 -9.41 11.87
N VAL A 193 -25.80 -8.13 12.04
CA VAL A 193 -26.49 -7.22 12.97
C VAL A 193 -27.90 -6.85 12.49
N ALA A 194 -28.12 -6.69 11.18
CA ALA A 194 -29.43 -6.38 10.62
C ALA A 194 -30.46 -7.51 10.77
N GLY A 195 -30.01 -8.75 11.02
CA GLY A 195 -30.89 -9.88 11.36
C GLY A 195 -31.44 -9.83 12.80
N GLU A 196 -30.86 -9.01 13.67
CA GLU A 196 -31.27 -8.83 15.07
C GLU A 196 -31.83 -7.42 15.28
N MET A 197 -33.16 -7.26 15.22
CA MET A 197 -33.82 -5.97 15.41
C MET A 197 -33.60 -5.39 16.82
N ASN A 198 -32.53 -4.63 17.04
CA ASN A 198 -32.40 -3.83 18.26
C ASN A 198 -31.63 -2.53 18.03
N PHE A 199 -32.11 -1.42 18.60
CA PHE A 199 -31.62 -0.05 18.34
C PHE A 199 -30.23 0.27 18.94
N MET A 200 -29.50 -0.74 19.47
CA MET A 200 -28.16 -0.61 20.06
C MET A 200 -27.04 -0.81 19.02
N VAL A 201 -27.30 -0.31 17.82
CA VAL A 201 -26.68 -0.74 16.56
C VAL A 201 -25.46 0.09 16.18
N ALA A 202 -25.41 1.39 16.55
CA ALA A 202 -24.29 2.27 16.25
C ALA A 202 -22.99 1.94 17.02
N ALA A 203 -23.10 1.54 18.29
CA ALA A 203 -21.93 1.18 19.12
C ALA A 203 -21.26 -0.11 18.64
N ASN A 204 -22.07 -1.11 18.25
CA ASN A 204 -21.57 -2.36 17.67
C ASN A 204 -20.91 -2.11 16.29
N TYR A 205 -21.41 -1.19 15.47
CA TYR A 205 -20.77 -0.83 14.20
C TYR A 205 -19.35 -0.25 14.37
N PHE A 206 -19.17 0.71 15.29
CA PHE A 206 -17.85 1.28 15.55
C PHE A 206 -16.87 0.25 16.12
N GLN A 207 -17.35 -0.63 17.00
CA GLN A 207 -16.51 -1.69 17.57
C GLN A 207 -16.07 -2.71 16.52
N VAL A 208 -16.97 -3.14 15.65
CA VAL A 208 -16.67 -4.06 14.54
C VAL A 208 -15.63 -3.44 13.60
N ILE A 209 -15.90 -2.24 13.06
CA ILE A 209 -14.97 -1.53 12.15
C ILE A 209 -13.58 -1.41 12.78
N SER A 210 -13.53 -1.06 14.07
CA SER A 210 -12.27 -0.89 14.80
C SER A 210 -11.52 -2.22 14.97
N ILE A 211 -12.21 -3.32 15.28
CA ILE A 211 -11.60 -4.66 15.43
C ILE A 211 -11.06 -5.19 14.11
N GLY A 212 -11.82 -5.05 13.02
CA GLY A 212 -11.38 -5.46 11.68
C GLY A 212 -10.15 -4.67 11.23
N LEU A 213 -10.17 -3.34 11.40
CA LEU A 213 -9.02 -2.48 11.10
C LEU A 213 -7.80 -2.82 11.97
N LEU A 214 -7.99 -3.01 13.27
CA LEU A 214 -6.90 -3.35 14.20
C LEU A 214 -6.25 -4.69 13.85
N LYS A 215 -7.05 -5.70 13.48
CA LYS A 215 -6.54 -7.03 13.09
C LYS A 215 -5.56 -6.94 11.91
N TYR A 216 -5.90 -6.19 10.87
CA TYR A 216 -5.03 -6.01 9.69
C TYR A 216 -3.90 -5.01 9.95
N SER A 217 -4.07 -4.07 10.88
CA SER A 217 -3.08 -3.01 11.12
C SER A 217 -1.81 -3.48 11.85
N ILE A 218 -1.90 -4.50 12.72
CA ILE A 218 -0.76 -4.96 13.55
C ILE A 218 0.44 -5.39 12.68
N HIS A 219 0.19 -6.19 11.65
CA HIS A 219 1.21 -6.64 10.70
C HIS A 219 1.18 -5.86 9.38
N GLY A 220 0.00 -5.41 8.95
CA GLY A 220 -0.17 -4.72 7.66
C GLY A 220 0.53 -3.36 7.60
N ILE A 221 0.59 -2.57 8.69
CA ILE A 221 1.33 -1.30 8.68
C ILE A 221 2.84 -1.56 8.47
N PRO A 222 3.51 -2.41 9.28
CA PRO A 222 4.90 -2.79 9.03
C PRO A 222 5.16 -3.33 7.62
N GLU A 223 4.27 -4.18 7.10
CA GLU A 223 4.40 -4.76 5.77
C GLU A 223 4.38 -3.71 4.66
N ILE A 224 3.38 -2.81 4.66
CA ILE A 224 3.27 -1.75 3.65
C ILE A 224 4.44 -0.76 3.75
N VAL A 225 4.92 -0.46 4.97
CA VAL A 225 6.14 0.35 5.17
C VAL A 225 7.35 -0.32 4.53
N ALA A 226 7.53 -1.63 4.70
CA ALA A 226 8.61 -2.38 4.05
C ALA A 226 8.53 -2.26 2.52
N TYR A 227 7.35 -2.40 1.93
CA TYR A 227 7.18 -2.26 0.49
C TYR A 227 7.47 -0.85 -0.03
N PHE A 228 7.07 0.20 0.71
CA PHE A 228 7.41 1.57 0.33
C PHE A 228 8.91 1.84 0.43
N ILE A 229 9.61 1.34 1.45
CA ILE A 229 11.07 1.48 1.57
C ILE A 229 11.76 0.79 0.40
N ALA A 230 11.35 -0.44 0.08
CA ALA A 230 11.92 -1.20 -1.04
C ALA A 230 11.62 -0.54 -2.40
N GLY A 231 10.40 -0.03 -2.58
CA GLY A 231 10.00 0.72 -3.78
C GLY A 231 10.75 2.05 -3.91
N LEU A 232 10.99 2.77 -2.81
CA LEU A 232 11.79 3.99 -2.79
C LEU A 232 13.23 3.71 -3.21
N ALA A 233 13.86 2.67 -2.64
CA ALA A 233 15.21 2.25 -3.01
C ALA A 233 15.31 1.93 -4.50
N GLY A 234 14.38 1.12 -5.04
CA GLY A 234 14.36 0.83 -6.48
C GLY A 234 14.17 2.06 -7.36
N GLY A 235 13.34 3.02 -6.92
CA GLY A 235 13.06 4.25 -7.65
C GLY A 235 14.23 5.23 -7.65
N ILE A 236 14.92 5.37 -6.51
CA ILE A 236 16.14 6.17 -6.38
C ILE A 236 17.21 5.64 -7.34
N ILE A 237 17.46 4.31 -7.34
CA ILE A 237 18.41 3.70 -8.28
C ILE A 237 18.00 3.97 -9.74
N SER A 238 16.70 3.89 -10.06
CA SER A 238 16.19 4.18 -11.41
C SER A 238 16.50 5.62 -11.84
N VAL A 239 16.21 6.60 -10.97
CA VAL A 239 16.48 8.01 -11.22
C VAL A 239 17.99 8.27 -11.36
N ALA A 240 18.80 7.64 -10.52
CA ALA A 240 20.25 7.73 -10.58
C ALA A 240 20.81 7.15 -11.88
N ALA A 241 20.30 6.01 -12.36
CA ALA A 241 20.71 5.40 -13.62
C ALA A 241 20.39 6.26 -14.86
N ILE A 242 19.37 7.13 -14.77
CA ILE A 242 19.01 8.07 -15.84
C ILE A 242 19.88 9.33 -15.79
N ARG A 243 20.26 9.77 -14.59
CA ARG A 243 20.94 11.06 -14.35
C ARG A 243 22.45 10.97 -14.32
N HIS A 244 22.97 9.84 -13.91
CA HIS A 244 24.39 9.60 -13.74
C HIS A 244 24.82 8.45 -14.65
N ASP A 245 26.00 8.58 -15.24
CA ASP A 245 26.58 7.48 -15.99
C ASP A 245 26.87 6.30 -15.05
N PHE A 246 26.58 5.09 -15.53
CA PHE A 246 26.90 3.85 -14.83
C PHE A 246 28.40 3.80 -14.48
N GLY A 247 28.72 3.43 -13.24
CA GLY A 247 30.11 3.31 -12.76
C GLY A 247 30.75 4.62 -12.31
N THR A 248 29.98 5.70 -12.17
CA THR A 248 30.44 6.90 -11.46
C THR A 248 30.41 6.69 -9.94
N LYS A 249 31.29 7.37 -9.21
CA LYS A 249 31.30 7.34 -7.73
C LYS A 249 29.95 7.74 -7.11
N SER A 250 29.27 8.69 -7.76
CA SER A 250 27.92 9.12 -7.37
C SER A 250 26.90 7.98 -7.52
N PHE A 251 26.92 7.27 -8.65
CA PHE A 251 26.06 6.12 -8.87
C PHE A 251 26.36 4.98 -7.87
N GLU A 252 27.63 4.67 -7.63
CA GLU A 252 28.03 3.65 -6.65
C GLU A 252 27.57 3.98 -5.22
N LYS A 253 27.69 5.25 -4.81
CA LYS A 253 27.18 5.73 -3.51
C LYS A 253 25.68 5.48 -3.39
N ILE A 254 24.89 5.95 -4.37
CA ILE A 254 23.43 5.79 -4.37
C ILE A 254 23.01 4.31 -4.31
N VAL A 255 23.71 3.44 -5.05
CA VAL A 255 23.43 2.00 -5.03
C VAL A 255 23.73 1.39 -3.64
N MET A 256 24.79 1.83 -2.98
CA MET A 256 25.13 1.38 -1.62
C MET A 256 24.07 1.82 -0.60
N ASP A 257 23.67 3.08 -0.65
CA ASP A 257 22.67 3.67 0.26
C ASP A 257 21.30 2.98 0.04
N SER A 258 20.94 2.74 -1.22
CA SER A 258 19.75 1.97 -1.59
C SER A 258 19.81 0.51 -1.11
N ALA A 259 20.98 -0.12 -1.05
CA ALA A 259 21.14 -1.48 -0.50
C ALA A 259 20.87 -1.52 1.02
N VAL A 260 21.20 -0.44 1.75
CA VAL A 260 20.83 -0.28 3.17
C VAL A 260 19.32 -0.20 3.32
N LEU A 261 18.64 0.56 2.46
CA LEU A 261 17.18 0.64 2.45
C LEU A 261 16.52 -0.72 2.15
N VAL A 262 17.01 -1.45 1.14
CA VAL A 262 16.52 -2.80 0.83
C VAL A 262 16.70 -3.74 2.03
N SER A 263 17.87 -3.71 2.68
CA SER A 263 18.14 -4.51 3.88
C SER A 263 17.20 -4.17 5.03
N LEU A 264 16.94 -2.87 5.25
CA LEU A 264 15.99 -2.39 6.25
C LEU A 264 14.57 -2.85 5.95
N SER A 265 14.14 -2.76 4.69
CA SER A 265 12.81 -3.24 4.28
C SER A 265 12.62 -4.73 4.53
N LEU A 266 13.63 -5.56 4.26
CA LEU A 266 13.58 -6.99 4.48
C LEU A 266 13.46 -7.31 5.98
N LEU A 267 14.20 -6.59 6.83
CA LEU A 267 14.10 -6.73 8.29
C LEU A 267 12.68 -6.42 8.77
N ILE A 268 12.11 -5.29 8.34
CA ILE A 268 10.75 -4.88 8.71
C ILE A 268 9.71 -5.90 8.21
N LEU A 269 9.90 -6.45 7.01
CA LEU A 269 9.00 -7.47 6.46
C LEU A 269 9.00 -8.76 7.28
N VAL A 270 10.17 -9.21 7.74
CA VAL A 270 10.28 -10.37 8.63
C VAL A 270 9.57 -10.09 9.95
N LEU A 271 9.73 -8.89 10.52
CA LEU A 271 9.01 -8.49 11.73
C LEU A 271 7.49 -8.48 11.50
N ALA A 272 7.01 -8.01 10.35
CA ALA A 272 5.59 -8.03 9.99
C ALA A 272 5.03 -9.46 9.99
N ALA A 273 5.72 -10.41 9.35
CA ALA A 273 5.32 -11.81 9.33
C ALA A 273 5.34 -12.45 10.73
N VAL A 274 6.28 -12.05 11.60
CA VAL A 274 6.30 -12.48 13.00
C VAL A 274 5.07 -11.96 13.76
N LEU A 275 4.73 -10.69 13.57
CA LEU A 275 3.56 -10.08 14.17
C LEU A 275 2.26 -10.75 13.71
N GLU A 276 2.18 -11.17 12.45
CA GLU A 276 1.00 -11.84 11.91
C GLU A 276 0.80 -13.24 12.50
N VAL A 277 1.85 -14.05 12.59
CA VAL A 277 1.74 -15.46 12.98
C VAL A 277 1.66 -15.65 14.49
N TRP A 278 2.42 -14.89 15.27
CA TRP A 278 2.56 -15.14 16.71
C TRP A 278 1.89 -14.08 17.59
N VAL A 279 1.73 -12.84 17.12
CA VAL A 279 1.19 -11.75 17.95
C VAL A 279 -0.28 -11.52 17.67
N THR A 280 -0.67 -11.40 16.40
CA THR A 280 -2.06 -11.12 16.00
C THR A 280 -3.07 -12.16 16.56
N PRO A 281 -2.80 -13.48 16.54
CA PRO A 281 -3.73 -14.49 17.07
C PRO A 281 -3.87 -14.51 18.60
N ILE A 282 -3.00 -13.81 19.33
CA ILE A 282 -3.15 -13.65 20.79
C ILE A 282 -4.30 -12.68 21.10
N PHE A 283 -4.56 -11.73 20.20
CA PHE A 283 -5.54 -10.66 20.39
C PHE A 283 -6.88 -10.90 19.66
N PHE A 284 -6.93 -11.79 18.67
CA PHE A 284 -8.09 -12.06 17.81
C PHE A 284 -8.24 -13.54 17.48
#